data_AF-A0A9X1FNM7-F1
#
_entry.id   AF-A0A9X1FNM7-F1
#
_cell.length_a   1.000
_cell.length_b   1.000
_cell.length_c   1.000
_cell.angle_alpha   90.00
_cell.angle_beta   90.00
_cell.angle_gamma   90.00
#
_symmetry.space_group_name_H-M   'P 1'
#
loop_
_entity.id
_entity.type
_entity.pdbx_description
1 polymer ?
#
loop_
_entity_poly.entity_id
_entity_poly.type
_entity_poly.pdbx_seq_one_letter_code
_entity_poly.pdbx_strand_id
1 'polypeptide(L)' 'MAVKHIPTGEVHKGTKGGKTGCGVNTNLHSSHWQNTLERITCAKNGCKN' A
#
# COMPACT_ATOMS: atom_id res chain seq x y z
N MET A 1 -6.91 -6.11 -3.04
CA MET A 1 -5.70 -6.52 -2.30
C MET A 1 -5.18 -5.33 -1.51
N ALA A 2 -4.59 -5.56 -0.34
CA ALA A 2 -4.00 -4.53 0.48
C ALA A 2 -2.48 -4.74 0.63
N VAL A 3 -1.74 -3.65 0.76
CA VAL A 3 -0.29 -3.66 0.96
C VAL A 3 0.06 -2.69 2.08
N LYS A 4 0.77 -3.18 3.09
CA LYS A 4 1.23 -2.40 4.23
C LYS A 4 2.61 -1.83 3.97
N HIS A 5 2.77 -0.56 4.25
CA HIS A 5 4.06 0.09 4.36
C HIS A 5 4.57 -0.12 5.79
N ILE A 6 5.58 -0.97 5.96
CA ILE A 6 6.14 -1.33 7.27
C ILE A 6 6.64 -0.10 8.05
N PRO A 7 7.35 0.87 7.44
CA PRO A 7 7.87 2.04 8.16
C PRO A 7 6.80 2.99 8.70
N THR A 8 5.68 3.18 7.98
CA THR A 8 4.61 4.10 8.43
C THR A 8 3.45 3.38 9.09
N GLY A 9 3.33 2.07 8.90
CA GLY A 9 2.17 1.28 9.31
C GLY A 9 0.91 1.50 8.47
N GLU A 10 0.97 2.36 7.44
CA GLU A 10 -0.18 2.63 6.56
C GLU A 10 -0.45 1.47 5.61
N VAL A 11 -1.73 1.17 5.41
CA VAL A 11 -2.20 0.12 4.51
C VAL A 11 -2.84 0.75 3.30
N HIS A 12 -2.31 0.44 2.13
CA HIS A 12 -2.75 0.96 0.84
C HIS A 12 -3.52 -0.09 0.05
N LYS A 13 -4.41 0.37 -0.84
CA LYS A 13 -5.05 -0.47 -1.85
C LYS A 13 -4.01 -0.85 -2.91
N GLY A 14 -3.71 -2.12 -3.10
CA GLY A 14 -2.73 -2.58 -4.09
C GLY A 14 -1.94 -3.80 -3.63
N THR A 15 -0.81 -4.04 -4.30
CA THR A 15 0.11 -5.17 -4.05
C THR A 15 1.55 -4.67 -3.97
N LYS A 16 2.40 -5.45 -3.30
CA LYS A 16 3.86 -5.34 -3.36
C LYS A 16 4.35 -5.63 -4.80
N GLY A 17 5.30 -4.84 -5.28
CA GLY A 17 5.85 -4.97 -6.65
C GLY A 17 5.03 -4.27 -7.73
N GLY A 18 4.14 -3.36 -7.34
CA GLY A 18 3.24 -2.65 -8.26
C GLY A 18 3.09 -1.18 -7.88
N LYS A 19 1.91 -0.63 -8.17
CA LYS A 19 1.52 0.73 -7.79
C LYS A 19 0.24 0.66 -6.96
N THR A 20 0.20 1.40 -5.86
CA THR A 20 -1.01 1.50 -5.03
C THR A 20 -2.08 2.32 -5.74
N GLY A 21 -3.33 2.20 -5.29
CA GLY A 21 -4.46 2.97 -5.83
C GLY A 21 -4.28 4.49 -5.71
N CYS A 22 -3.50 4.96 -4.73
CA CYS A 22 -3.15 6.38 -4.59
C CYS A 22 -1.83 6.76 -5.28
N GLY A 23 -1.27 5.86 -6.09
CA GLY A 23 -0.14 6.13 -6.96
C GLY A 23 1.25 5.87 -6.36
N VAL A 24 1.35 5.29 -5.16
CA VAL A 24 2.64 4.96 -4.53
C VAL A 24 3.26 3.75 -5.23
N ASN A 25 4.51 3.86 -5.67
CA ASN A 25 5.22 2.74 -6.28
C ASN A 25 5.82 1.84 -5.19
N THR A 26 5.32 0.60 -5.07
CA THR A 26 5.79 -0.38 -4.07
C THR A 26 7.02 -1.16 -4.54
N ASN A 27 7.52 -0.90 -5.75
CA ASN A 27 8.84 -1.35 -6.17
C ASN A 27 9.96 -0.53 -5.54
N LEU A 28 9.68 0.74 -5.24
CA LEU A 28 10.63 1.61 -4.54
C LEU A 28 10.71 1.14 -3.08
N HIS A 29 11.92 0.76 -2.64
CA HIS A 29 12.15 0.12 -1.34
C HIS A 29 11.21 -1.08 -1.10
N SER A 30 11.23 -2.07 -2.00
CA SER A 30 10.36 -3.27 -1.91
C SER A 30 10.41 -3.97 -0.54
N SER A 31 11.50 -3.84 0.23
CA SER A 31 11.61 -4.34 1.62
C SER A 31 10.64 -3.64 2.59
N HIS A 32 10.22 -2.42 2.32
CA HIS A 32 9.28 -1.64 3.14
C HIS A 32 7.82 -2.04 2.90
N TRP A 33 7.55 -2.91 1.94
CA TRP A 33 6.20 -3.28 1.54
C TRP A 33 5.91 -4.75 1.81
N GLN A 34 4.74 -5.01 2.38
CA GLN A 34 4.24 -6.36 2.65
C GLN A 34 2.77 -6.47 2.21
N ASN A 35 2.44 -7.51 1.45
CA ASN A 35 1.04 -7.81 1.15
C ASN A 35 0.33 -8.18 2.46
N THR A 36 -0.85 -7.61 2.68
CA THR A 36 -1.64 -7.81 3.89
C THR A 36 -3.11 -7.99 3.54
N LEU A 37 -3.86 -8.57 4.49
CA LEU A 37 -5.33 -8.64 4.46
C LEU A 37 -5.96 -7.60 5.41
N GLU A 38 -5.14 -6.76 6.06
CA GLU A 38 -5.62 -5.64 6.88
C GLU A 38 -6.46 -4.67 6.04
N ARG A 39 -7.39 -3.98 6.72
CA ARG A 39 -8.19 -2.92 6.11
C ARG A 39 -7.29 -1.80 5.59
N ILE A 40 -7.67 -1.22 4.45
CA ILE A 40 -6.99 -0.05 3.89
C ILE A 40 -7.15 1.13 4.85
N THR A 41 -6.03 1.66 5.35
CA THR A 41 -6.01 2.83 6.24
C THR A 41 -5.60 4.10 5.50
N CYS A 42 -5.02 3.98 4.30
CA CYS A 42 -4.63 5.12 3.49
C CYS A 42 -5.88 5.94 3.06
N ALA A 43 -5.95 7.19 3.50
CA ALA A 43 -7.04 8.11 3.19
C ALA A 43 -6.88 8.84 1.84
N LYS A 44 -5.80 8.58 1.10
CA LYS A 44 -5.52 9.22 -0.19
C LYS A 44 -6.52 8.75 -1.25
N ASN A 45 -6.84 9.66 -2.16
CA ASN A 45 -7.75 9.41 -3.27
C ASN A 45 -7.25 8.23 -4.12
N GLY A 46 -8.14 7.33 -4.52
CA GLY A 46 -7.83 6.06 -5.20
C GLY A 46 -7.53 4.86 -4.28
N CYS A 47 -7.09 5.07 -3.03
CA CYS A 47 -7.12 4.02 -1.99
C CYS A 47 -8.45 4.01 -1.24
N LYS A 48 -8.96 5.21 -0.92
CA LYS A 48 -10.28 5.43 -0.31
C LYS A 48 -11.32 5.65 -1.41
N ASN A 49 -11.89 4.58 -1.94
CA ASN A 49 -13.09 4.58 -2.79
C ASN A 49 -13.88 3.31 -2.55
#